data_AF-A0A7C8DE11-F1
#
_entry.id   AF-A0A7C8DE11-F1
#
_cell.length_a   1.000
_cell.length_b   1.000
_cell.length_c   1.000
_cell.angle_alpha   90.00
_cell.angle_beta   90.00
_cell.angle_gamma   90.00
#
_symmetry.space_group_name_H-M   'P 1'
#
loop_
_entity.id
_entity.type
_entity.pdbx_description
1 polymer ?
#
loop_
_entity_poly.entity_id
_entity_poly.type
_entity_poly.pdbx_seq_one_letter_code
_entity_poly.pdbx_strand_id
1 'polypeptide(L)'
;MSTCESANAAGAQRTRSDSTLEGHSPHRCASPAPGYAFASVIFRDDKTGWDGAAISIAVMLLLAPVALTFHMAHRGDDPAGPDPRYTRGYDMVQFWVGAAVLESSVPPADLYDADTYARAFDSIVTANAGRGYGPTYPPPIYQAFGAVDGIGQIRATKLLLWLYLLAAGLGIALLLRSAGYQVKNGVEVGLLLWSAPAALLGVSTGQSSGFWLAFLAAGFVLWRREKKLLAGVAFSLLCIKPTLAAPVVLALVLASQWRVIAGFALGGGLLLAFSISIDGVEIWRGYVDMMLRNPDLTQQLWLSLERHFSFRSLVSVPFRETSVALPVGALGSVAAVMLAIWFRQKLTPTLASAPHSFPALSLLLGACAFATPHLLDYDLVLYFPLMIWASYRIAEKRAHNMGLGIAALSAFYVVPIAYPISARIHFSVGSLVALLLLLWCASEVSQSYSKGDAIA
;
A
#
# COMPACT_ATOMS: atom_id res chain seq x y z
N MET A 1 53.66 62.42 -26.18
CA MET A 1 52.94 62.06 -27.42
C MET A 1 53.93 62.21 -28.55
N SER A 2 54.70 61.14 -28.71
CA SER A 2 55.91 61.07 -29.53
C SER A 2 56.42 59.62 -29.48
N THR A 3 56.93 59.14 -30.63
CA THR A 3 58.13 58.28 -30.81
C THR A 3 58.23 56.86 -30.24
N CYS A 4 58.79 55.98 -31.10
CA CYS A 4 59.80 54.94 -30.82
C CYS A 4 59.40 53.76 -29.90
N GLU A 5 59.95 52.56 -29.94
CA GLU A 5 60.89 51.82 -30.80
C GLU A 5 60.88 50.35 -30.31
N SER A 6 61.23 49.46 -31.22
CA SER A 6 62.01 48.21 -31.08
C SER A 6 62.20 47.45 -29.73
N ALA A 7 62.08 46.12 -29.87
CA ALA A 7 63.11 45.10 -29.57
C ALA A 7 63.21 44.41 -28.19
N ASN A 8 63.32 43.07 -28.31
CA ASN A 8 64.26 42.11 -27.68
C ASN A 8 64.29 41.98 -26.14
N ALA A 9 63.95 40.83 -25.57
CA ALA A 9 64.72 39.57 -25.50
C ALA A 9 65.93 39.63 -24.54
N ALA A 10 65.81 38.91 -23.40
CA ALA A 10 66.83 38.31 -22.52
C ALA A 10 66.15 38.10 -21.15
N GLY A 11 66.34 37.05 -20.35
CA GLY A 11 67.40 36.06 -20.24
C GLY A 11 67.79 35.95 -18.76
N ALA A 12 67.87 34.71 -18.24
CA ALA A 12 68.54 34.30 -16.99
C ALA A 12 68.00 34.83 -15.64
N GLN A 13 68.31 34.29 -14.45
CA GLN A 13 68.51 32.94 -13.89
C GLN A 13 68.76 33.18 -12.37
N ARG A 14 68.24 32.31 -11.47
CA ARG A 14 68.57 32.18 -10.01
C ARG A 14 68.12 33.36 -9.12
N THR A 15 67.65 33.22 -7.88
CA THR A 15 68.08 32.44 -6.71
C THR A 15 66.94 32.25 -5.68
N ARG A 16 67.06 31.21 -4.85
CA ARG A 16 66.25 30.91 -3.64
C ARG A 16 66.10 32.10 -2.67
N SER A 17 64.93 32.25 -2.07
CA SER A 17 64.77 32.53 -0.63
C SER A 17 63.38 32.10 -0.16
N ASP A 18 63.36 31.30 0.91
CA ASP A 18 62.16 30.90 1.64
C ASP A 18 61.36 32.11 2.11
N SER A 19 60.04 32.07 1.89
CA SER A 19 59.09 32.72 2.80
C SER A 19 57.74 32.01 2.73
N THR A 20 57.35 31.55 3.91
CA THR A 20 56.07 30.97 4.30
C THR A 20 54.89 31.82 3.88
N LEU A 21 54.05 31.34 2.96
CA LEU A 21 52.67 31.78 2.82
C LEU A 21 51.77 30.59 2.49
N GLU A 22 50.77 30.44 3.34
CA GLU A 22 49.76 29.39 3.39
C GLU A 22 49.04 29.24 2.04
N GLY A 23 49.23 28.09 1.40
CA GLY A 23 48.51 27.70 0.20
C GLY A 23 47.09 27.23 0.55
N HIS A 24 46.11 28.02 0.14
CA HIS A 24 44.71 27.65 0.00
C HIS A 24 44.55 26.28 -0.70
N SER A 25 44.09 25.27 0.05
CA SER A 25 43.45 24.09 -0.50
C SER A 25 42.01 24.45 -0.90
N PRO A 26 41.51 24.02 -2.07
CA PRO A 26 40.14 24.30 -2.47
C PRO A 26 39.18 23.64 -1.49
N HIS A 27 38.21 24.42 -1.01
CA HIS A 27 37.08 23.95 -0.25
C HIS A 27 36.43 22.77 -0.98
N ARG A 28 36.67 21.55 -0.51
CA ARG A 28 35.70 20.47 -0.66
C ARG A 28 34.47 20.94 0.09
N CYS A 29 33.44 21.36 -0.63
CA CYS A 29 32.08 21.37 -0.12
C CYS A 29 31.76 19.94 0.30
N ALA A 30 32.00 19.63 1.57
CA ALA A 30 31.43 18.48 2.22
C ALA A 30 29.91 18.74 2.26
N SER A 31 29.21 18.22 1.27
CA SER A 31 27.77 17.98 1.35
C SER A 31 27.50 17.20 2.63
N PRO A 32 26.68 17.70 3.58
CA PRO A 32 26.35 16.93 4.76
C PRO A 32 25.63 15.66 4.32
N ALA A 33 26.14 14.50 4.74
CA ALA A 33 25.55 13.20 4.45
C ALA A 33 24.09 13.16 4.98
N PRO A 34 23.06 13.09 4.13
CA PRO A 34 21.69 12.98 4.58
C PRO A 34 21.44 11.51 4.89
N GLY A 35 21.45 11.16 6.18
CA GLY A 35 21.65 9.78 6.57
C GLY A 35 20.95 9.29 7.83
N TYR A 36 20.11 10.11 8.45
CA TYR A 36 19.41 9.76 9.69
C TYR A 36 18.01 10.34 9.63
N ALA A 37 17.09 9.66 8.97
CA ALA A 37 15.77 10.25 8.75
C ALA A 37 14.61 9.32 9.12
N PHE A 38 14.66 8.00 8.88
CA PHE A 38 13.46 7.20 9.13
C PHE A 38 13.27 6.82 10.61
N ALA A 39 14.31 6.32 11.29
CA ALA A 39 14.24 5.96 12.71
C ALA A 39 14.27 7.19 13.66
N SER A 40 14.90 8.29 13.22
CA SER A 40 15.01 9.53 14.01
C SER A 40 13.73 10.36 13.99
N VAL A 41 12.90 10.27 12.95
CA VAL A 41 11.76 11.18 12.78
C VAL A 41 10.49 10.64 13.38
N ILE A 42 10.39 9.32 13.54
CA ILE A 42 9.29 8.73 14.32
C ILE A 42 9.58 8.85 15.83
N PHE A 43 10.86 8.97 16.25
CA PHE A 43 11.17 8.75 17.67
C PHE A 43 12.29 9.59 18.32
N ARG A 44 12.81 10.66 17.70
CA ARG A 44 13.88 11.47 18.33
C ARG A 44 13.46 12.92 18.57
N ASP A 45 13.47 13.32 19.84
CA ASP A 45 13.54 14.73 20.25
C ASP A 45 14.94 15.03 20.80
N ASP A 46 15.49 16.17 20.41
CA ASP A 46 16.85 16.61 20.72
C ASP A 46 16.97 17.26 22.11
N LYS A 47 15.86 17.43 22.86
CA LYS A 47 15.85 18.17 24.13
C LYS A 47 15.53 17.37 25.39
N THR A 48 14.89 16.22 25.30
CA THR A 48 14.44 15.45 26.48
C THR A 48 15.03 14.06 26.59
N GLY A 49 15.63 13.52 25.51
CA GLY A 49 16.03 12.12 25.51
C GLY A 49 14.81 11.20 25.55
N TRP A 50 14.96 10.01 24.97
CA TRP A 50 13.95 8.97 24.93
C TRP A 50 13.43 8.66 26.33
N ASP A 51 12.12 8.70 26.54
CA ASP A 51 11.55 7.84 27.58
C ASP A 51 11.51 6.43 26.95
N GLY A 52 12.67 5.75 26.95
CA GLY A 52 12.89 4.49 26.23
C GLY A 52 11.88 3.40 26.55
N ALA A 53 11.20 3.54 27.71
CA ALA A 53 10.06 2.74 28.10
C ALA A 53 8.87 2.88 27.13
N ALA A 54 8.49 4.09 26.73
CA ALA A 54 7.34 4.33 25.86
C ALA A 54 7.55 3.76 24.45
N ILE A 55 8.77 3.90 23.90
CA ILE A 55 9.11 3.29 22.60
C ILE A 55 9.10 1.76 22.70
N SER A 56 9.69 1.21 23.77
CA SER A 56 9.71 -0.24 23.98
C SER A 56 8.30 -0.80 24.10
N ILE A 57 7.40 -0.09 24.80
CA ILE A 57 5.99 -0.47 24.93
C ILE A 57 5.29 -0.42 23.56
N ALA A 58 5.44 0.66 22.79
CA ALA A 58 4.83 0.77 21.46
C ALA A 58 5.31 -0.32 20.50
N VAL A 59 6.61 -0.62 20.50
CA VAL A 59 7.20 -1.72 19.72
C VAL A 59 6.65 -3.06 20.20
N MET A 60 6.59 -3.32 21.51
CA MET A 60 6.00 -4.56 22.05
C MET A 60 4.52 -4.71 21.66
N LEU A 61 3.74 -3.63 21.70
CA LEU A 61 2.33 -3.63 21.31
C LEU A 61 2.13 -3.93 19.80
N LEU A 62 3.07 -3.53 18.95
CA LEU A 62 3.07 -3.86 17.52
C LEU A 62 3.58 -5.28 17.24
N LEU A 63 4.55 -5.78 18.02
CA LEU A 63 5.16 -7.10 17.85
C LEU A 63 4.28 -8.24 18.39
N ALA A 64 3.53 -8.01 19.46
CA ALA A 64 2.74 -9.05 20.11
C ALA A 64 1.69 -9.70 19.18
N PRO A 65 0.89 -8.95 18.39
CA PRO A 65 -0.04 -9.55 17.42
C PRO A 65 0.66 -10.38 16.34
N VAL A 66 1.85 -9.96 15.89
CA VAL A 66 2.62 -10.71 14.89
C VAL A 66 3.20 -11.98 15.48
N ALA A 67 3.83 -11.92 16.65
CA ALA A 67 4.35 -13.08 17.34
C ALA A 67 3.22 -14.08 17.66
N LEU A 68 2.06 -13.58 18.09
CA LEU A 68 0.86 -14.38 18.30
C LEU A 68 0.39 -15.04 17.01
N THR A 69 0.25 -14.29 15.93
CA THR A 69 -0.19 -14.86 14.64
C THR A 69 0.79 -15.88 14.10
N PHE A 70 2.08 -15.55 14.13
CA PHE A 70 3.13 -16.43 13.69
C PHE A 70 3.11 -17.74 14.49
N HIS A 71 2.92 -17.64 15.81
CA HIS A 71 2.70 -18.79 16.69
C HIS A 71 1.44 -19.57 16.30
N MET A 72 0.30 -18.91 16.09
CA MET A 72 -0.95 -19.57 15.67
C MET A 72 -0.80 -20.30 14.32
N ALA A 73 -0.04 -19.74 13.39
CA ALA A 73 0.21 -20.33 12.07
C ALA A 73 1.16 -21.56 12.13
N HIS A 74 2.12 -21.55 13.07
CA HIS A 74 3.16 -22.58 13.17
C HIS A 74 2.90 -23.64 14.24
N ARG A 75 1.96 -23.41 15.16
CA ARG A 75 1.67 -24.34 16.26
C ARG A 75 0.84 -25.54 15.80
N GLY A 76 1.38 -26.74 15.98
CA GLY A 76 0.74 -28.01 15.58
C GLY A 76 0.55 -28.13 14.07
N ASP A 77 -0.12 -29.20 13.63
CA ASP A 77 -0.41 -29.48 12.22
C ASP A 77 -1.91 -29.69 11.95
N ASP A 78 -2.79 -29.17 12.82
CA ASP A 78 -4.23 -29.18 12.60
C ASP A 78 -4.63 -28.06 11.60
N PRO A 79 -5.30 -28.37 10.46
CA PRO A 79 -5.87 -27.37 9.54
C PRO A 79 -6.87 -26.40 10.19
N ALA A 80 -7.60 -26.84 11.22
CA ALA A 80 -8.49 -25.98 11.99
C ALA A 80 -7.72 -24.96 12.84
N GLY A 81 -6.42 -25.17 13.07
CA GLY A 81 -5.59 -24.31 13.90
C GLY A 81 -5.77 -24.58 15.41
N PRO A 82 -4.93 -23.97 16.25
CA PRO A 82 -4.93 -24.21 17.70
C PRO A 82 -6.08 -23.52 18.46
N ASP A 83 -6.83 -22.62 17.82
CA ASP A 83 -8.01 -21.95 18.39
C ASP A 83 -9.25 -22.34 17.58
N PRO A 84 -10.26 -22.98 18.18
CA PRO A 84 -11.45 -23.45 17.46
C PRO A 84 -12.31 -22.32 16.88
N ARG A 85 -11.99 -21.04 17.16
CA ARG A 85 -12.64 -19.88 16.54
C ARG A 85 -12.02 -19.49 15.20
N TYR A 86 -10.77 -19.89 14.93
CA TYR A 86 -9.99 -19.38 13.80
C TYR A 86 -9.29 -20.51 13.05
N THR A 87 -9.64 -20.67 11.78
CA THR A 87 -8.98 -21.59 10.86
C THR A 87 -7.50 -21.22 10.65
N ARG A 88 -6.63 -22.23 10.47
CA ARG A 88 -5.22 -21.96 10.17
C ARG A 88 -5.10 -21.19 8.85
N GLY A 89 -4.35 -20.09 8.89
CA GLY A 89 -4.18 -19.22 7.74
C GLY A 89 -5.33 -18.22 7.54
N TYR A 90 -6.35 -18.22 8.40
CA TYR A 90 -7.47 -17.25 8.37
C TYR A 90 -8.06 -17.12 6.97
N ASP A 91 -8.09 -15.91 6.39
CA ASP A 91 -8.65 -15.64 5.07
C ASP A 91 -7.99 -16.44 3.93
N MET A 92 -6.77 -16.97 4.11
CA MET A 92 -6.10 -17.78 3.09
C MET A 92 -6.82 -19.10 2.83
N VAL A 93 -7.55 -19.65 3.82
CA VAL A 93 -8.25 -20.93 3.65
C VAL A 93 -9.24 -20.89 2.49
N GLN A 94 -9.79 -19.72 2.20
CA GLN A 94 -10.76 -19.56 1.13
C GLN A 94 -10.19 -19.92 -0.25
N PHE A 95 -8.89 -19.66 -0.45
CA PHE A 95 -8.23 -19.95 -1.72
C PHE A 95 -7.99 -21.45 -1.90
N TRP A 96 -7.71 -22.17 -0.81
CA TRP A 96 -7.60 -23.63 -0.81
C TRP A 96 -8.94 -24.32 -1.03
N VAL A 97 -9.98 -23.85 -0.34
CA VAL A 97 -11.33 -24.40 -0.53
C VAL A 97 -11.77 -24.18 -1.98
N GLY A 98 -11.54 -22.99 -2.54
CA GLY A 98 -11.83 -22.75 -3.94
C GLY A 98 -11.02 -23.61 -4.90
N ALA A 99 -9.71 -23.80 -4.64
CA ALA A 99 -8.89 -24.72 -5.42
C ALA A 99 -9.42 -26.17 -5.38
N ALA A 100 -9.79 -26.66 -4.20
CA ALA A 100 -10.37 -27.99 -4.02
C ALA A 100 -11.70 -28.17 -4.77
N VAL A 101 -12.52 -27.10 -4.88
CA VAL A 101 -13.72 -27.14 -5.72
C VAL A 101 -13.35 -27.27 -7.19
N LEU A 102 -12.34 -26.53 -7.68
CA LEU A 102 -11.89 -26.61 -9.08
C LEU A 102 -11.26 -27.97 -9.44
N GLU A 103 -10.64 -28.64 -8.48
CA GLU A 103 -10.08 -29.98 -8.67
C GLU A 103 -11.12 -31.10 -8.53
N SER A 104 -12.30 -30.78 -8.00
CA SER A 104 -13.40 -31.73 -7.92
C SER A 104 -14.02 -31.98 -9.30
N SER A 105 -14.81 -33.04 -9.45
CA SER A 105 -15.52 -33.32 -10.71
C SER A 105 -16.73 -32.40 -10.97
N VAL A 106 -16.90 -31.35 -10.16
CA VAL A 106 -18.01 -30.39 -10.26
C VAL A 106 -17.70 -29.35 -11.36
N PRO A 107 -18.70 -28.83 -12.09
CA PRO A 107 -18.48 -27.75 -13.05
C PRO A 107 -17.73 -26.54 -12.43
N PRO A 108 -16.74 -25.94 -13.12
CA PRO A 108 -15.96 -24.83 -12.58
C PRO A 108 -16.79 -23.59 -12.18
N ALA A 109 -17.95 -23.39 -12.80
CA ALA A 109 -18.87 -22.29 -12.43
C ALA A 109 -19.42 -22.42 -11.01
N ASP A 110 -19.54 -23.65 -10.51
CA ASP A 110 -20.11 -23.94 -9.18
C ASP A 110 -19.13 -23.64 -8.05
N LEU A 111 -17.89 -23.22 -8.36
CA LEU A 111 -16.99 -22.59 -7.39
C LEU A 111 -17.70 -21.50 -6.58
N TYR A 112 -18.58 -20.75 -7.24
CA TYR A 112 -19.30 -19.62 -6.64
C TYR A 112 -20.70 -19.98 -6.13
N ASP A 113 -21.07 -21.27 -6.16
CA ASP A 113 -22.26 -21.77 -5.49
C ASP A 113 -22.00 -21.92 -3.98
N ALA A 114 -22.86 -21.32 -3.16
CA ALA A 114 -22.65 -21.24 -1.72
C ALA A 114 -22.65 -22.62 -1.05
N ASP A 115 -23.53 -23.52 -1.49
CA ASP A 115 -23.65 -24.87 -0.91
C ASP A 115 -22.48 -25.76 -1.31
N THR A 116 -22.05 -25.68 -2.58
CA THR A 116 -20.87 -26.39 -3.09
C THR A 116 -19.61 -25.96 -2.34
N TYR A 117 -19.43 -24.66 -2.21
CA TYR A 117 -18.30 -24.11 -1.48
C TYR A 117 -18.32 -24.49 0.01
N ALA A 118 -19.49 -24.43 0.67
CA ALA A 118 -19.64 -24.82 2.07
C ALA A 118 -19.32 -26.32 2.30
N ARG A 119 -19.77 -27.21 1.40
CA ARG A 119 -19.42 -28.64 1.47
C ARG A 119 -17.92 -28.87 1.32
N ALA A 120 -17.27 -28.17 0.40
CA ALA A 120 -15.82 -28.25 0.23
C ALA A 120 -15.09 -27.71 1.47
N PHE A 121 -15.58 -26.61 2.04
CA PHE A 121 -15.05 -26.05 3.28
C PHE A 121 -15.11 -27.06 4.44
N ASP A 122 -16.27 -27.66 4.68
CA ASP A 122 -16.50 -28.64 5.75
C ASP A 122 -15.65 -29.91 5.57
N SER A 123 -15.24 -30.24 4.33
CA SER A 123 -14.34 -31.37 4.05
C SER A 123 -12.87 -31.09 4.41
N ILE A 124 -12.47 -29.82 4.46
CA ILE A 124 -11.09 -29.39 4.72
C ILE A 124 -10.91 -28.93 6.17
N VAL A 125 -11.93 -28.30 6.76
CA VAL A 125 -11.88 -27.69 8.09
C VAL A 125 -12.90 -28.35 9.01
N THR A 126 -12.48 -29.34 9.78
CA THR A 126 -13.33 -30.01 10.78
C THR A 126 -13.46 -29.18 12.07
N ALA A 127 -14.41 -28.24 12.12
CA ALA A 127 -15.01 -27.63 13.33
C ALA A 127 -15.99 -26.50 12.92
N ASN A 128 -16.77 -25.96 13.87
CA ASN A 128 -17.53 -24.69 13.71
C ASN A 128 -16.65 -23.46 13.35
N ALA A 129 -15.35 -23.64 13.12
CA ALA A 129 -14.39 -22.62 12.74
C ALA A 129 -14.60 -22.23 11.27
N GLY A 130 -15.09 -21.01 11.01
CA GLY A 130 -15.04 -20.41 9.67
C GLY A 130 -16.31 -20.48 8.82
N ARG A 131 -17.49 -20.71 9.41
CA ARG A 131 -18.77 -20.37 8.75
C ARG A 131 -18.82 -18.85 8.51
N GLY A 132 -18.33 -18.40 7.36
CA GLY A 132 -18.17 -17.00 7.02
C GLY A 132 -17.14 -16.71 5.92
N TYR A 133 -16.31 -17.68 5.52
CA TYR A 133 -15.44 -17.55 4.35
C TYR A 133 -16.17 -17.99 3.08
N GLY A 134 -16.03 -17.23 2.01
CA GLY A 134 -16.65 -17.51 0.71
C GLY A 134 -15.75 -17.13 -0.46
N PRO A 135 -16.09 -17.55 -1.69
CA PRO A 135 -15.26 -17.34 -2.87
C PRO A 135 -15.41 -15.91 -3.39
N THR A 136 -14.85 -14.92 -2.69
CA THR A 136 -15.05 -13.49 -2.98
C THR A 136 -14.13 -12.92 -4.08
N TYR A 137 -13.18 -13.70 -4.57
CA TYR A 137 -12.18 -13.25 -5.54
C TYR A 137 -12.51 -13.72 -6.97
N PRO A 138 -11.92 -13.11 -8.00
CA PRO A 138 -12.01 -13.63 -9.36
C PRO A 138 -11.23 -14.95 -9.53
N PRO A 139 -11.50 -15.72 -10.60
CA PRO A 139 -10.95 -17.06 -10.82
C PRO A 139 -9.41 -17.22 -10.73
N PRO A 140 -8.56 -16.28 -11.20
CA PRO A 140 -7.12 -16.49 -11.27
C PRO A 140 -6.44 -16.85 -9.94
N ILE A 141 -6.96 -16.38 -8.79
CA ILE A 141 -6.35 -16.72 -7.50
C ILE A 141 -6.62 -18.17 -7.11
N TYR A 142 -7.82 -18.69 -7.36
CA TYR A 142 -8.15 -20.08 -7.06
C TYR A 142 -7.38 -21.03 -7.98
N GLN A 143 -7.27 -20.68 -9.26
CA GLN A 143 -6.46 -21.40 -10.25
C GLN A 143 -4.97 -21.45 -9.86
N ALA A 144 -4.42 -20.33 -9.37
CA ALA A 144 -3.04 -20.30 -8.89
C ALA A 144 -2.84 -21.21 -7.67
N PHE A 145 -3.86 -21.37 -6.82
CA PHE A 145 -3.79 -22.24 -5.66
C PHE A 145 -3.95 -23.72 -6.03
N GLY A 146 -4.80 -24.06 -7.00
CA GLY A 146 -4.88 -25.43 -7.54
C GLY A 146 -3.56 -25.89 -8.14
N ALA A 147 -2.82 -25.00 -8.83
CA ALA A 147 -1.49 -25.31 -9.36
C ALA A 147 -0.46 -25.68 -8.27
N VAL A 148 -0.71 -25.35 -7.01
CA VAL A 148 0.19 -25.64 -5.87
C VAL A 148 -0.44 -26.52 -4.80
N ASP A 149 -1.62 -27.12 -5.05
CA ASP A 149 -2.35 -27.87 -4.02
C ASP A 149 -1.58 -29.09 -3.51
N GLY A 150 -0.76 -29.70 -4.37
CA GLY A 150 0.13 -30.82 -4.01
C GLY A 150 1.15 -30.53 -2.89
N ILE A 151 1.33 -29.26 -2.49
CA ILE A 151 2.15 -28.86 -1.34
C ILE A 151 1.41 -29.13 0.00
N GLY A 152 0.08 -29.18 -0.04
CA GLY A 152 -0.81 -29.28 1.12
C GLY A 152 -1.01 -27.95 1.85
N GLN A 153 -2.24 -27.69 2.28
CA GLN A 153 -2.69 -26.43 2.88
C GLN A 153 -1.75 -25.89 3.97
N ILE A 154 -1.32 -26.72 4.92
CA ILE A 154 -0.51 -26.29 6.06
C ILE A 154 0.86 -25.78 5.63
N ARG A 155 1.55 -26.54 4.77
CA ARG A 155 2.89 -26.18 4.29
C ARG A 155 2.82 -24.94 3.41
N ALA A 156 1.81 -24.87 2.56
CA ALA A 156 1.63 -23.73 1.69
C ALA A 156 1.21 -22.47 2.47
N THR A 157 0.38 -22.57 3.51
CA THR A 157 0.09 -21.45 4.42
C THR A 157 1.36 -20.91 5.08
N LYS A 158 2.22 -21.80 5.60
CA LYS A 158 3.52 -21.41 6.18
C LYS A 158 4.39 -20.70 5.14
N LEU A 159 4.49 -21.24 3.92
CA LEU A 159 5.25 -20.65 2.82
C LEU A 159 4.69 -19.27 2.40
N LEU A 160 3.38 -19.15 2.24
CA LEU A 160 2.74 -17.90 1.81
C LEU A 160 2.91 -16.79 2.84
N LEU A 161 2.91 -17.09 4.15
CA LEU A 161 3.21 -16.09 5.18
C LEU A 161 4.64 -15.54 5.05
N TRP A 162 5.61 -16.41 4.76
CA TRP A 162 6.99 -15.96 4.48
C TRP A 162 7.07 -15.13 3.21
N LEU A 163 6.45 -15.60 2.12
CA LEU A 163 6.40 -14.88 0.85
C LEU A 163 5.68 -13.53 0.99
N TYR A 164 4.63 -13.45 1.80
CA TYR A 164 3.94 -12.21 2.14
C TYR A 164 4.90 -11.21 2.78
N LEU A 165 5.66 -11.62 3.80
CA LEU A 165 6.59 -10.73 4.50
C LEU A 165 7.69 -10.24 3.56
N LEU A 166 8.21 -11.13 2.71
CA LEU A 166 9.20 -10.79 1.69
C LEU A 166 8.61 -9.82 0.66
N ALA A 167 7.39 -10.06 0.18
CA ALA A 167 6.70 -9.18 -0.77
C ALA A 167 6.41 -7.80 -0.17
N ALA A 168 5.93 -7.75 1.07
CA ALA A 168 5.69 -6.49 1.78
C ALA A 168 6.99 -5.70 1.98
N GLY A 169 8.06 -6.35 2.47
CA GLY A 169 9.37 -5.72 2.63
C GLY A 169 9.97 -5.22 1.30
N LEU A 170 9.85 -6.03 0.24
CA LEU A 170 10.26 -5.64 -1.11
C LEU A 170 9.45 -4.43 -1.62
N GLY A 171 8.14 -4.45 -1.47
CA GLY A 171 7.25 -3.35 -1.89
C GLY A 171 7.60 -2.04 -1.19
N ILE A 172 7.80 -2.08 0.13
CA ILE A 172 8.28 -0.94 0.92
C ILE A 172 9.62 -0.44 0.40
N ALA A 173 10.62 -1.32 0.23
CA ALA A 173 11.95 -0.95 -0.26
C ALA A 173 11.91 -0.30 -1.64
N LEU A 174 11.08 -0.81 -2.55
CA LEU A 174 10.88 -0.28 -3.89
C LEU A 174 10.19 1.11 -3.88
N LEU A 175 9.21 1.32 -3.00
CA LEU A 175 8.54 2.61 -2.86
C LEU A 175 9.45 3.67 -2.24
N LEU A 176 10.24 3.33 -1.22
CA LEU A 176 11.25 4.23 -0.66
C LEU A 176 12.22 4.70 -1.73
N ARG A 177 12.76 3.75 -2.51
CA ARG A 177 13.65 4.05 -3.62
C ARG A 177 12.98 4.94 -4.67
N SER A 178 11.69 4.70 -4.95
CA SER A 178 10.91 5.51 -5.88
C SER A 178 10.70 6.94 -5.38
N ALA A 179 10.53 7.13 -4.07
CA ALA A 179 10.43 8.41 -3.40
C ALA A 179 11.78 9.14 -3.22
N GLY A 180 12.89 8.57 -3.72
CA GLY A 180 14.23 9.16 -3.61
C GLY A 180 14.96 8.84 -2.30
N TYR A 181 14.39 8.00 -1.44
CA TYR A 181 15.04 7.57 -0.20
C TYR A 181 16.05 6.44 -0.46
N GLN A 182 17.26 6.61 0.07
CA GLN A 182 18.30 5.57 0.02
C GLN A 182 18.24 4.73 1.30
N VAL A 183 17.70 3.52 1.16
CA VAL A 183 17.78 2.49 2.20
C VAL A 183 19.23 2.07 2.37
N LYS A 184 19.76 2.17 3.59
CA LYS A 184 21.16 1.84 3.88
C LYS A 184 21.37 0.38 4.23
N ASN A 185 20.39 -0.25 4.88
CA ASN A 185 20.49 -1.64 5.31
C ASN A 185 19.10 -2.29 5.46
N GLY A 186 19.08 -3.62 5.58
CA GLY A 186 17.85 -4.39 5.79
C GLY A 186 17.15 -4.11 7.13
N VAL A 187 17.85 -3.54 8.13
CA VAL A 187 17.25 -3.18 9.42
C VAL A 187 16.28 -2.01 9.26
N GLU A 188 16.62 -1.00 8.45
CA GLU A 188 15.71 0.11 8.13
C GLU A 188 14.43 -0.38 7.47
N VAL A 189 14.53 -1.27 6.47
CA VAL A 189 13.36 -1.89 5.81
C VAL A 189 12.57 -2.73 6.80
N GLY A 190 13.25 -3.48 7.67
CA GLY A 190 12.63 -4.22 8.75
C GLY A 190 11.80 -3.31 9.64
N LEU A 191 12.39 -2.24 10.20
CA LEU A 191 11.70 -1.27 11.07
C LEU A 191 10.52 -0.58 10.37
N LEU A 192 10.64 -0.35 9.08
CA LEU A 192 9.56 0.18 8.23
C LEU A 192 8.40 -0.81 8.05
N LEU A 193 8.71 -2.07 7.79
CA LEU A 193 7.73 -3.16 7.74
C LEU A 193 7.05 -3.36 9.10
N TRP A 194 7.82 -3.29 10.18
CA TRP A 194 7.35 -3.43 11.56
C TRP A 194 6.51 -2.26 12.05
N SER A 195 6.75 -1.06 11.51
CA SER A 195 5.91 0.09 11.80
C SER A 195 4.62 0.09 10.98
N ALA A 196 4.56 -0.60 9.83
CA ALA A 196 3.44 -0.58 8.89
C ALA A 196 2.24 -1.45 9.36
N PRO A 197 1.18 -0.86 9.94
CA PRO A 197 0.11 -1.62 10.62
C PRO A 197 -0.71 -2.47 9.66
N ALA A 198 -0.92 -2.00 8.43
CA ALA A 198 -1.60 -2.78 7.38
C ALA A 198 -0.81 -4.05 7.02
N ALA A 199 0.53 -3.96 7.04
CA ALA A 199 1.38 -5.12 6.81
C ALA A 199 1.29 -6.12 7.99
N LEU A 200 1.21 -5.63 9.23
CA LEU A 200 1.02 -6.47 10.42
C LEU A 200 -0.37 -7.13 10.44
N LEU A 201 -1.41 -6.37 10.13
CA LEU A 201 -2.78 -6.86 10.06
C LEU A 201 -2.95 -7.94 8.99
N GLY A 202 -2.28 -7.78 7.84
CA GLY A 202 -2.36 -8.79 6.79
C GLY A 202 -1.74 -10.12 7.21
N VAL A 203 -0.66 -10.11 8.00
CA VAL A 203 -0.17 -11.35 8.63
C VAL A 203 -1.23 -11.92 9.57
N SER A 204 -1.77 -11.09 10.49
CA SER A 204 -2.72 -11.54 11.52
C SER A 204 -4.08 -12.01 11.02
N THR A 205 -4.44 -11.65 9.79
CA THR A 205 -5.73 -12.00 9.19
C THR A 205 -5.59 -12.91 7.96
N GLY A 206 -4.37 -13.35 7.62
CA GLY A 206 -4.17 -14.20 6.45
C GLY A 206 -4.45 -13.49 5.12
N GLN A 207 -4.22 -12.18 5.06
CA GLN A 207 -4.45 -11.41 3.84
C GLN A 207 -3.26 -11.42 2.89
N SER A 208 -3.55 -11.15 1.62
CA SER A 208 -2.54 -11.07 0.55
C SER A 208 -1.96 -9.68 0.33
N SER A 209 -2.18 -8.75 1.27
CA SER A 209 -1.80 -7.33 1.18
C SER A 209 -0.32 -7.07 0.85
N GLY A 210 0.60 -7.92 1.31
CA GLY A 210 2.02 -7.84 1.01
C GLY A 210 2.31 -8.00 -0.48
N PHE A 211 1.61 -8.92 -1.16
CA PHE A 211 1.72 -9.11 -2.61
C PHE A 211 1.14 -7.92 -3.37
N TRP A 212 -0.02 -7.40 -2.93
CA TRP A 212 -0.63 -6.21 -3.52
C TRP A 212 0.30 -4.99 -3.43
N LEU A 213 0.97 -4.81 -2.29
CA LEU A 213 1.96 -3.76 -2.11
C LEU A 213 3.17 -3.93 -3.03
N ALA A 214 3.66 -5.16 -3.21
CA ALA A 214 4.78 -5.43 -4.13
C ALA A 214 4.41 -5.09 -5.58
N PHE A 215 3.22 -5.48 -6.04
CA PHE A 215 2.74 -5.17 -7.40
C PHE A 215 2.54 -3.67 -7.60
N LEU A 216 1.93 -3.00 -6.62
CA LEU A 216 1.78 -1.55 -6.61
C LEU A 216 3.16 -0.86 -6.69
N ALA A 217 4.10 -1.27 -5.85
CA ALA A 217 5.44 -0.70 -5.82
C ALA A 217 6.20 -0.92 -7.14
N ALA A 218 6.11 -2.11 -7.73
CA ALA A 218 6.69 -2.41 -9.03
C ALA A 218 6.12 -1.48 -10.12
N GLY A 219 4.81 -1.25 -10.11
CA GLY A 219 4.16 -0.29 -11.00
C GLY A 219 4.70 1.14 -10.83
N PHE A 220 4.85 1.63 -9.59
CA PHE A 220 5.45 2.95 -9.31
C PHE A 220 6.90 3.05 -9.79
N VAL A 221 7.73 2.03 -9.54
CA VAL A 221 9.13 2.00 -9.99
C VAL A 221 9.22 2.06 -11.52
N LEU A 222 8.46 1.20 -12.21
CA LEU A 222 8.45 1.15 -13.68
C LEU A 222 7.89 2.45 -14.28
N TRP A 223 6.87 3.02 -13.65
CA TRP A 223 6.31 4.30 -14.05
C TRP A 223 7.33 5.43 -13.91
N ARG A 224 8.07 5.49 -12.80
CA ARG A 224 9.15 6.46 -12.56
C ARG A 224 10.32 6.30 -13.54
N ARG A 225 10.58 5.07 -13.99
CA ARG A 225 11.58 4.76 -15.04
C ARG A 225 11.05 4.92 -16.47
N GLU A 226 9.88 5.56 -16.62
CA GLU A 226 9.22 5.81 -17.91
C GLU A 226 8.85 4.55 -18.71
N LYS A 227 8.89 3.36 -18.10
CA LYS A 227 8.43 2.10 -18.70
C LYS A 227 6.90 1.98 -18.55
N LYS A 228 6.16 2.91 -19.18
CA LYS A 228 4.72 3.11 -18.94
C LYS A 228 3.86 1.87 -19.17
N LEU A 229 4.08 1.14 -20.27
CA LEU A 229 3.32 -0.09 -20.55
C LEU A 229 3.60 -1.17 -19.50
N LEU A 230 4.86 -1.41 -19.16
CA LEU A 230 5.23 -2.39 -18.13
C LEU A 230 4.72 -1.99 -16.74
N ALA A 231 4.70 -0.70 -16.42
CA ALA A 231 4.09 -0.20 -15.20
C ALA A 231 2.59 -0.55 -15.14
N GLY A 232 1.88 -0.38 -16.25
CA GLY A 232 0.50 -0.80 -16.39
C GLY A 232 0.32 -2.29 -16.16
N VAL A 233 1.14 -3.13 -16.80
CA VAL A 233 1.12 -4.59 -16.61
C VAL A 233 1.35 -4.96 -15.14
N ALA A 234 2.31 -4.33 -14.46
CA ALA A 234 2.54 -4.56 -13.04
C ALA A 234 1.32 -4.18 -12.17
N PHE A 235 0.70 -3.02 -12.45
CA PHE A 235 -0.53 -2.61 -11.76
C PHE A 235 -1.71 -3.56 -12.04
N SER A 236 -1.79 -4.18 -13.22
CA SER A 236 -2.88 -5.09 -13.59
C SER A 236 -2.94 -6.36 -12.74
N LEU A 237 -1.86 -6.74 -12.05
CA LEU A 237 -1.88 -7.86 -11.11
C LEU A 237 -2.82 -7.58 -9.92
N LEU A 238 -3.16 -6.31 -9.66
CA LEU A 238 -4.19 -5.94 -8.70
C LEU A 238 -5.61 -6.32 -9.18
N CYS A 239 -5.82 -6.69 -10.46
CA CYS A 239 -7.12 -7.20 -10.93
C CYS A 239 -7.53 -8.49 -10.21
N ILE A 240 -6.59 -9.21 -9.59
CA ILE A 240 -6.90 -10.33 -8.69
C ILE A 240 -7.74 -9.85 -7.49
N LYS A 241 -7.59 -8.58 -7.07
CA LYS A 241 -8.43 -7.94 -6.06
C LYS A 241 -9.08 -6.68 -6.65
N PRO A 242 -10.26 -6.79 -7.31
CA PRO A 242 -10.86 -5.68 -8.07
C PRO A 242 -11.05 -4.38 -7.26
N THR A 243 -11.30 -4.49 -5.96
CA THR A 243 -11.42 -3.34 -5.04
C THR A 243 -10.13 -2.52 -4.92
N LEU A 244 -8.95 -3.11 -5.19
CA LEU A 244 -7.66 -2.42 -5.26
C LEU A 244 -7.31 -1.95 -6.68
N ALA A 245 -7.70 -2.70 -7.71
CA ALA A 245 -7.49 -2.32 -9.10
C ALA A 245 -8.25 -1.04 -9.49
N ALA A 246 -9.52 -0.94 -9.10
CA ALA A 246 -10.39 0.20 -9.43
C ALA A 246 -9.80 1.57 -9.04
N PRO A 247 -9.35 1.81 -7.78
CA PRO A 247 -8.77 3.09 -7.40
C PRO A 247 -7.45 3.39 -8.13
N VAL A 248 -6.66 2.37 -8.48
CA VAL A 248 -5.43 2.55 -9.29
C VAL A 248 -5.79 3.05 -10.69
N VAL A 249 -6.73 2.39 -11.36
CA VAL A 249 -7.18 2.83 -12.70
C VAL A 249 -7.75 4.24 -12.65
N LEU A 250 -8.60 4.55 -11.67
CA LEU A 250 -9.17 5.88 -11.50
C LEU A 250 -8.09 6.95 -11.28
N ALA A 251 -7.08 6.66 -10.44
CA ALA A 251 -5.95 7.56 -10.23
C ALA A 251 -5.14 7.78 -11.51
N LEU A 252 -4.94 6.75 -12.32
CA LEU A 252 -4.26 6.85 -13.62
C LEU A 252 -5.07 7.66 -14.63
N VAL A 253 -6.40 7.52 -14.65
CA VAL A 253 -7.30 8.33 -15.50
C VAL A 253 -7.23 9.79 -15.09
N LEU A 254 -7.35 10.09 -13.80
CA LEU A 254 -7.20 11.44 -13.27
C LEU A 254 -5.81 11.99 -13.58
N ALA A 255 -4.75 11.20 -13.44
CA ALA A 255 -3.39 11.59 -13.80
C ALA A 255 -3.09 11.57 -15.32
N SER A 256 -4.09 11.26 -16.16
CA SER A 256 -4.00 11.19 -17.63
C SER A 256 -2.88 10.27 -18.14
N GLN A 257 -2.62 9.17 -17.45
CA GLN A 257 -1.54 8.22 -17.75
C GLN A 257 -1.99 7.14 -18.76
N TRP A 258 -2.45 7.55 -19.94
CA TRP A 258 -3.06 6.65 -20.94
C TRP A 258 -2.19 5.47 -21.36
N ARG A 259 -0.86 5.68 -21.48
CA ARG A 259 0.08 4.60 -21.79
C ARG A 259 0.18 3.56 -20.67
N VAL A 260 0.01 3.97 -19.41
CA VAL A 260 -0.04 3.06 -18.27
C VAL A 260 -1.37 2.32 -18.27
N ILE A 261 -2.48 3.00 -18.57
CA ILE A 261 -3.81 2.38 -18.70
C ILE A 261 -3.82 1.33 -19.81
N ALA A 262 -3.19 1.60 -20.96
CA ALA A 262 -3.04 0.60 -22.03
C ALA A 262 -2.27 -0.64 -21.54
N GLY A 263 -1.17 -0.45 -20.82
CA GLY A 263 -0.44 -1.56 -20.20
C GLY A 263 -1.26 -2.34 -19.17
N PHE A 264 -2.08 -1.62 -18.39
CA PHE A 264 -2.99 -2.23 -17.42
C PHE A 264 -4.05 -3.10 -18.11
N ALA A 265 -4.67 -2.59 -19.18
CA ALA A 265 -5.63 -3.34 -19.98
C ALA A 265 -5.00 -4.58 -20.63
N LEU A 266 -3.77 -4.46 -21.15
CA LEU A 266 -3.02 -5.59 -21.70
C LEU A 266 -2.73 -6.66 -20.65
N GLY A 267 -2.20 -6.27 -19.49
CA GLY A 267 -1.88 -7.23 -18.43
C GLY A 267 -3.13 -7.89 -17.84
N GLY A 268 -4.20 -7.13 -17.61
CA GLY A 268 -5.49 -7.65 -17.15
C GLY A 268 -6.15 -8.56 -18.18
N GLY A 269 -6.06 -8.20 -19.47
CA GLY A 269 -6.53 -9.04 -20.57
C GLY A 269 -5.77 -10.35 -20.69
N LEU A 270 -4.45 -10.34 -20.50
CA LEU A 270 -3.63 -11.55 -20.45
C LEU A 270 -3.99 -12.43 -19.24
N LEU A 271 -4.20 -11.84 -18.06
CA LEU A 271 -4.63 -12.57 -16.87
C LEU A 271 -6.01 -13.24 -17.07
N LEU A 272 -6.95 -12.51 -17.66
CA LEU A 272 -8.28 -13.01 -18.02
C LEU A 272 -8.18 -14.14 -19.05
N ALA A 273 -7.43 -13.94 -20.14
CA ALA A 273 -7.27 -14.94 -21.19
C ALA A 273 -6.60 -16.22 -20.67
N PHE A 274 -5.57 -16.08 -19.83
CA PHE A 274 -4.91 -17.21 -19.18
C PHE A 274 -5.90 -17.96 -18.28
N SER A 275 -6.68 -17.24 -17.48
CA SER A 275 -7.68 -17.84 -16.61
C SER A 275 -8.78 -18.60 -17.37
N ILE A 276 -9.29 -18.02 -18.47
CA ILE A 276 -10.27 -18.67 -19.35
C ILE A 276 -9.67 -19.93 -20.00
N SER A 277 -8.37 -19.92 -20.32
CA SER A 277 -7.72 -21.09 -20.95
C SER A 277 -7.60 -22.31 -20.03
N ILE A 278 -7.76 -22.14 -18.71
CA ILE A 278 -7.68 -23.23 -17.73
C ILE A 278 -9.07 -23.86 -17.53
N ASP A 279 -10.06 -23.07 -17.11
CA ASP A 279 -11.37 -23.57 -16.66
C ASP A 279 -12.56 -23.12 -17.55
N GLY A 280 -12.27 -22.47 -18.68
CA GLY A 280 -13.30 -21.94 -19.58
C GLY A 280 -13.87 -20.59 -19.15
N VAL A 281 -14.92 -20.15 -19.84
CA VAL A 281 -15.58 -18.86 -19.58
C VAL A 281 -16.64 -18.98 -18.48
N GLU A 282 -17.09 -20.20 -18.20
CA GLU A 282 -18.16 -20.56 -17.28
C GLU A 282 -17.82 -20.14 -15.85
N ILE A 283 -16.57 -20.33 -15.41
CA ILE A 283 -16.09 -19.87 -14.09
C ILE A 283 -16.23 -18.35 -13.90
N TRP A 284 -15.99 -17.57 -14.96
CA TRP A 284 -16.17 -16.12 -14.95
C TRP A 284 -17.65 -15.72 -14.93
N ARG A 285 -18.53 -16.48 -15.60
CA ARG A 285 -19.97 -16.28 -15.48
C ARG A 285 -20.42 -16.50 -14.04
N GLY A 286 -19.96 -17.57 -13.39
CA GLY A 286 -20.22 -17.85 -11.97
C GLY A 286 -19.78 -16.69 -11.07
N TYR A 287 -18.57 -16.16 -11.28
CA TYR A 287 -18.08 -15.00 -10.53
C TYR A 287 -18.97 -13.77 -10.71
N VAL A 288 -19.32 -13.44 -11.96
CA VAL A 288 -20.16 -12.27 -12.27
C VAL A 288 -21.56 -12.46 -11.70
N ASP A 289 -22.16 -13.63 -11.83
CA ASP A 289 -23.47 -13.94 -11.26
C ASP A 289 -23.45 -13.83 -9.73
N MET A 290 -22.42 -14.36 -9.06
CA MET A 290 -22.27 -14.19 -7.61
C MET A 290 -22.17 -12.71 -7.22
N MET A 291 -21.38 -11.91 -7.94
CA MET A 291 -21.23 -10.48 -7.66
C MET A 291 -22.52 -9.67 -7.91
N LEU A 292 -23.32 -10.06 -8.90
CA LEU A 292 -24.57 -9.36 -9.24
C LEU A 292 -25.78 -9.81 -8.40
N ARG A 293 -25.83 -11.09 -7.99
CA ARG A 293 -27.02 -11.71 -7.41
C ARG A 293 -26.98 -11.88 -5.89
N ASN A 294 -25.84 -11.63 -5.23
CA ASN A 294 -25.74 -11.70 -3.77
C ASN A 294 -25.67 -10.31 -3.12
N PRO A 295 -26.82 -9.64 -2.92
CA PRO A 295 -26.90 -8.44 -2.07
C PRO A 295 -26.53 -8.76 -0.61
N ASP A 296 -26.65 -10.02 -0.19
CA ASP A 296 -26.21 -10.48 1.14
C ASP A 296 -24.69 -10.64 1.22
N LEU A 297 -23.99 -11.09 0.16
CA LEU A 297 -22.51 -11.11 0.12
C LEU A 297 -21.96 -9.69 0.17
N THR A 298 -22.64 -8.81 -0.55
CA THR A 298 -22.45 -7.37 -0.50
C THR A 298 -22.63 -6.88 0.94
N GLN A 299 -23.71 -7.22 1.63
CA GLN A 299 -23.94 -6.86 3.03
C GLN A 299 -22.92 -7.49 4.01
N GLN A 300 -22.48 -8.74 3.76
CA GLN A 300 -21.49 -9.49 4.55
C GLN A 300 -20.08 -8.91 4.43
N LEU A 301 -19.64 -8.58 3.21
CA LEU A 301 -18.43 -7.80 2.94
C LEU A 301 -18.48 -6.42 3.61
N TRP A 302 -19.69 -5.92 3.91
CA TRP A 302 -19.94 -4.61 4.52
C TRP A 302 -20.19 -4.65 6.03
N LEU A 303 -20.18 -5.81 6.69
CA LEU A 303 -20.54 -5.95 8.11
C LEU A 303 -19.59 -5.22 9.08
N SER A 304 -18.41 -4.79 8.63
CA SER A 304 -17.45 -4.06 9.46
C SER A 304 -17.16 -2.65 8.94
N LEU A 305 -18.21 -1.84 8.73
CA LEU A 305 -18.07 -0.43 8.26
C LEU A 305 -17.10 0.39 9.14
N GLU A 306 -16.97 0.06 10.42
CA GLU A 306 -16.03 0.69 11.35
C GLU A 306 -14.55 0.41 11.04
N ARG A 307 -14.25 -0.68 10.31
CA ARG A 307 -12.89 -1.05 9.84
C ARG A 307 -12.55 -0.42 8.49
N HIS A 308 -13.51 0.23 7.85
CA HIS A 308 -13.31 0.83 6.53
C HIS A 308 -12.65 2.22 6.64
N PHE A 309 -11.85 2.54 5.61
CA PHE A 309 -11.10 3.79 5.44
C PHE A 309 -11.59 4.53 4.20
N SER A 310 -12.90 4.74 4.12
CA SER A 310 -13.58 5.34 2.97
C SER A 310 -14.48 6.49 3.39
N PHE A 311 -14.77 7.42 2.47
CA PHE A 311 -15.75 8.47 2.80
C PHE A 311 -17.14 7.90 3.03
N ARG A 312 -17.48 6.78 2.37
CA ARG A 312 -18.69 6.00 2.64
C ARG A 312 -18.81 5.68 4.13
N SER A 313 -17.80 5.05 4.73
CA SER A 313 -17.83 4.69 6.15
C SER A 313 -17.84 5.90 7.06
N LEU A 314 -17.17 6.99 6.67
CA LEU A 314 -17.22 8.25 7.43
C LEU A 314 -18.65 8.77 7.63
N VAL A 315 -19.47 8.70 6.58
CA VAL A 315 -20.84 9.25 6.61
C VAL A 315 -21.91 8.22 6.98
N SER A 316 -21.70 6.94 6.69
CA SER A 316 -22.73 5.90 6.86
C SER A 316 -22.69 5.16 8.20
N VAL A 317 -21.53 5.08 8.87
CA VAL A 317 -21.42 4.41 10.18
C VAL A 317 -22.39 4.98 11.23
N PRO A 318 -22.60 6.32 11.34
CA PRO A 318 -23.58 6.88 12.27
C PRO A 318 -25.02 6.42 12.04
N PHE A 319 -25.33 5.97 10.81
CA PHE A 319 -26.66 5.54 10.40
C PHE A 319 -26.77 4.02 10.24
N ARG A 320 -25.75 3.24 10.61
CA ARG A 320 -25.62 1.82 10.25
C ARG A 320 -26.81 0.93 10.62
N GLU A 321 -27.54 1.28 11.68
CA GLU A 321 -28.72 0.54 12.16
C GLU A 321 -30.03 0.97 11.48
N THR A 322 -29.96 1.83 10.45
CA THR A 322 -31.12 2.43 9.80
C THR A 322 -31.12 2.13 8.30
N SER A 323 -32.29 2.19 7.68
CA SER A 323 -32.45 2.00 6.24
C SER A 323 -31.75 3.06 5.39
N VAL A 324 -31.35 4.20 5.98
CA VAL A 324 -30.66 5.29 5.26
C VAL A 324 -29.14 5.10 5.17
N ALA A 325 -28.55 4.11 5.86
CA ALA A 325 -27.10 3.86 5.82
C ALA A 325 -26.57 3.65 4.40
N LEU A 326 -27.27 2.83 3.61
CA LEU A 326 -26.88 2.50 2.24
C LEU A 326 -26.92 3.73 1.30
N PRO A 327 -28.03 4.48 1.18
CA PRO A 327 -28.05 5.66 0.32
C PRO A 327 -27.08 6.75 0.79
N VAL A 328 -26.93 6.98 2.10
CA VAL A 328 -25.93 7.92 2.64
C VAL A 328 -24.51 7.48 2.29
N GLY A 329 -24.21 6.18 2.41
CA GLY A 329 -22.93 5.62 2.02
C GLY A 329 -22.63 5.74 0.52
N ALA A 330 -23.65 5.59 -0.33
CA ALA A 330 -23.53 5.81 -1.78
C ALA A 330 -23.20 7.28 -2.09
N LEU A 331 -23.91 8.23 -1.47
CA LEU A 331 -23.61 9.67 -1.59
C LEU A 331 -22.20 10.00 -1.09
N GLY A 332 -21.74 9.34 -0.02
CA GLY A 332 -20.35 9.43 0.44
C GLY A 332 -19.35 8.97 -0.63
N SER A 333 -19.61 7.82 -1.28
CA SER A 333 -18.72 7.34 -2.35
C SER A 333 -18.64 8.35 -3.51
N VAL A 334 -19.77 8.95 -3.91
CA VAL A 334 -19.82 10.01 -4.93
C VAL A 334 -19.04 11.24 -4.48
N ALA A 335 -19.22 11.71 -3.25
CA ALA A 335 -18.50 12.87 -2.73
C ALA A 335 -16.98 12.64 -2.67
N ALA A 336 -16.52 11.42 -2.40
CA ALA A 336 -15.10 11.07 -2.45
C ALA A 336 -14.53 11.11 -3.88
N VAL A 337 -15.28 10.67 -4.89
CA VAL A 337 -14.89 10.84 -6.29
C VAL A 337 -14.77 12.33 -6.63
N MET A 338 -15.72 13.15 -6.19
CA MET A 338 -15.65 14.61 -6.38
C MET A 338 -14.43 15.23 -5.68
N LEU A 339 -14.06 14.74 -4.49
CA LEU A 339 -12.84 15.15 -3.79
C LEU A 339 -11.58 14.78 -4.58
N ALA A 340 -11.52 13.57 -5.16
CA ALA A 340 -10.40 13.16 -6.00
C ALA A 340 -10.29 14.02 -7.27
N ILE A 341 -11.41 14.38 -7.91
CA ILE A 341 -11.47 15.31 -9.03
C ILE A 341 -10.97 16.71 -8.60
N TRP A 342 -11.39 17.18 -7.43
CA TRP A 342 -10.94 18.47 -6.89
C TRP A 342 -9.43 18.47 -6.63
N PHE A 343 -8.86 17.42 -6.05
CA PHE A 343 -7.41 17.29 -5.91
C PHE A 343 -6.72 17.28 -7.27
N ARG A 344 -7.24 16.57 -8.27
CA ARG A 344 -6.72 16.61 -9.63
C ARG A 344 -6.71 18.03 -10.18
N GLN A 345 -7.76 18.83 -9.97
CA GLN A 345 -7.78 20.23 -10.40
C GLN A 345 -6.65 21.04 -9.75
N LYS A 346 -6.48 20.89 -8.42
CA LYS A 346 -5.39 21.55 -7.67
C LYS A 346 -3.99 21.12 -8.13
N LEU A 347 -3.84 19.86 -8.53
CA LEU A 347 -2.59 19.29 -9.02
C LEU A 347 -2.32 19.55 -10.52
N THR A 348 -3.21 20.24 -11.24
CA THR A 348 -3.04 20.46 -12.69
C THR A 348 -1.71 21.13 -13.04
N PRO A 349 -1.25 22.21 -12.36
CA PRO A 349 0.04 22.83 -12.66
C PRO A 349 1.23 21.88 -12.42
N THR A 350 1.13 21.10 -11.34
CA THR A 350 2.11 20.06 -10.99
C THR A 350 2.20 18.97 -12.05
N LEU A 351 1.07 18.41 -12.46
CA LEU A 351 1.01 17.34 -13.46
C LEU A 351 1.42 17.81 -14.85
N ALA A 352 1.21 19.09 -15.17
CA ALA A 352 1.68 19.69 -16.42
C ALA A 352 3.21 19.85 -16.42
N SER A 353 3.81 20.29 -15.31
CA SER A 353 5.25 20.55 -15.20
C SER A 353 6.08 19.30 -14.94
N ALA A 354 5.52 18.36 -14.17
CA ALA A 354 6.14 17.10 -13.79
C ALA A 354 5.12 15.95 -13.93
N PRO A 355 4.89 15.45 -15.15
CA PRO A 355 3.92 14.37 -15.41
C PRO A 355 4.21 13.05 -14.68
N HIS A 356 5.39 12.93 -14.06
CA HIS A 356 5.88 11.77 -13.30
C HIS A 356 6.12 12.08 -11.82
N SER A 357 5.43 13.12 -11.32
CA SER A 357 5.45 13.53 -9.91
C SER A 357 4.90 12.41 -9.01
N PHE A 358 5.81 11.72 -8.33
CA PHE A 358 5.49 10.71 -7.32
C PHE A 358 4.45 11.21 -6.30
N PRO A 359 4.61 12.39 -5.66
CA PRO A 359 3.62 12.83 -4.68
C PRO A 359 2.24 13.11 -5.27
N ALA A 360 2.17 13.63 -6.49
CA ALA A 360 0.88 13.91 -7.13
C ALA A 360 0.12 12.62 -7.43
N LEU A 361 0.80 11.60 -7.99
CA LEU A 361 0.16 10.30 -8.25
C LEU A 361 -0.20 9.58 -6.94
N SER A 362 0.67 9.62 -5.93
CA SER A 362 0.40 9.03 -4.61
C SER A 362 -0.82 9.66 -3.93
N LEU A 363 -0.98 10.98 -4.02
CA LEU A 363 -2.14 11.70 -3.48
C LEU A 363 -3.42 11.34 -4.23
N LEU A 364 -3.39 11.30 -5.56
CA LEU A 364 -4.54 10.88 -6.37
C LEU A 364 -4.93 9.44 -6.08
N LEU A 365 -3.95 8.54 -5.91
CA LEU A 365 -4.20 7.15 -5.54
C LEU A 365 -4.89 7.05 -4.17
N GLY A 366 -4.37 7.75 -3.15
CA GLY A 366 -4.99 7.79 -1.83
C GLY A 366 -6.42 8.34 -1.87
N ALA A 367 -6.66 9.39 -2.66
CA ALA A 367 -7.99 9.97 -2.82
C ALA A 367 -8.96 9.02 -3.56
N CYS A 368 -8.48 8.30 -4.57
CA CYS A 368 -9.27 7.30 -5.27
C CYS A 368 -9.56 6.08 -4.38
N ALA A 369 -8.59 5.65 -3.57
CA ALA A 369 -8.78 4.60 -2.58
C ALA A 369 -9.85 4.99 -1.53
N PHE A 370 -9.85 6.25 -1.10
CA PHE A 370 -10.86 6.81 -0.20
C PHE A 370 -12.29 6.80 -0.80
N ALA A 371 -12.38 6.79 -2.14
CA ALA A 371 -13.64 6.70 -2.87
C ALA A 371 -14.15 5.28 -3.07
N THR A 372 -13.30 4.27 -2.88
CA THR A 372 -13.71 2.87 -2.95
C THR A 372 -14.63 2.55 -1.76
N PRO A 373 -15.82 1.98 -1.98
CA PRO A 373 -16.76 1.68 -0.90
C PRO A 373 -16.28 0.54 0.02
N HIS A 374 -15.27 -0.22 -0.42
CA HIS A 374 -14.69 -1.36 0.28
C HIS A 374 -13.16 -1.21 0.36
N LEU A 375 -12.71 -0.37 1.29
CA LEU A 375 -11.30 -0.24 1.65
C LEU A 375 -11.11 -0.56 3.13
N LEU A 376 -10.69 -1.79 3.43
CA LEU A 376 -10.47 -2.25 4.80
C LEU A 376 -9.06 -1.89 5.29
N ASP A 377 -8.88 -2.01 6.61
CA ASP A 377 -7.62 -1.76 7.32
C ASP A 377 -6.39 -2.48 6.73
N TYR A 378 -6.54 -3.72 6.29
CA TYR A 378 -5.47 -4.48 5.63
C TYR A 378 -5.21 -4.04 4.17
N ASP A 379 -6.13 -3.31 3.54
CA ASP A 379 -6.03 -2.81 2.16
C ASP A 379 -5.41 -1.41 2.08
N LEU A 380 -4.99 -0.85 3.22
CA LEU A 380 -4.31 0.45 3.31
C LEU A 380 -2.95 0.49 2.58
N VAL A 381 -2.51 -0.60 1.97
CA VAL A 381 -1.37 -0.66 1.06
C VAL A 381 -1.44 0.38 -0.07
N LEU A 382 -2.65 0.79 -0.50
CA LEU A 382 -2.82 1.87 -1.48
C LEU A 382 -2.36 3.24 -0.97
N TYR A 383 -2.32 3.45 0.34
CA TYR A 383 -1.84 4.69 0.97
C TYR A 383 -0.33 4.71 1.17
N PHE A 384 0.38 3.57 1.05
CA PHE A 384 1.82 3.51 1.33
C PHE A 384 2.67 4.47 0.49
N PRO A 385 2.44 4.63 -0.82
CA PRO A 385 3.17 5.63 -1.60
C PRO A 385 3.02 7.06 -1.04
N LEU A 386 1.82 7.41 -0.56
CA LEU A 386 1.54 8.71 0.04
C LEU A 386 2.21 8.83 1.41
N MET A 387 2.10 7.80 2.25
CA MET A 387 2.70 7.76 3.58
C MET A 387 4.22 7.87 3.51
N ILE A 388 4.88 7.14 2.60
CA ILE A 388 6.33 7.19 2.41
C ILE A 388 6.78 8.61 2.03
N TRP A 389 6.07 9.25 1.09
CA TRP A 389 6.39 10.62 0.72
C TRP A 389 6.16 11.60 1.88
N ALA A 390 5.04 11.47 2.58
CA ALA A 390 4.71 12.29 3.74
C ALA A 390 5.76 12.17 4.86
N SER A 391 6.15 10.94 5.20
CA SER A 391 7.20 10.65 6.17
C SER A 391 8.54 11.24 5.73
N TYR A 392 8.90 11.10 4.45
CA TYR A 392 10.13 11.68 3.92
C TYR A 392 10.16 13.21 4.05
N ARG A 393 9.04 13.89 3.77
CA ARG A 393 8.93 15.36 3.92
C ARG A 393 9.11 15.83 5.35
N ILE A 394 8.50 15.14 6.31
CA ILE A 394 8.68 15.42 7.74
C ILE A 394 10.13 15.15 8.12
N ALA A 395 10.69 14.04 7.62
CA ALA A 395 12.01 13.60 8.01
C ALA A 395 13.13 14.54 7.55
N GLU A 396 12.97 15.10 6.36
CA GLU A 396 13.86 16.13 5.81
C GLU A 396 13.56 17.53 6.34
N LYS A 397 12.63 17.68 7.30
CA LYS A 397 12.14 18.97 7.83
C LYS A 397 11.65 19.93 6.73
N ARG A 398 11.07 19.38 5.66
CA ARG A 398 10.51 20.10 4.51
C ARG A 398 8.99 20.26 4.57
N ALA A 399 8.34 19.68 5.58
CA ALA A 399 6.90 19.86 5.80
C ALA A 399 6.61 21.27 6.31
N HIS A 400 5.63 21.95 5.72
CA HIS A 400 5.22 23.30 6.14
C HIS A 400 4.48 23.27 7.49
N ASN A 401 3.55 22.32 7.65
CA ASN A 401 2.86 22.12 8.92
C ASN A 401 3.26 20.77 9.53
N MET A 402 4.48 20.71 10.05
CA MET A 402 5.10 19.49 10.53
C MET A 402 4.34 18.85 11.70
N GLY A 403 3.83 19.65 12.64
CA GLY A 403 3.05 19.15 13.79
C GLY A 403 1.77 18.44 13.35
N LEU A 404 1.01 19.04 12.44
CA LEU A 404 -0.19 18.41 11.88
C LEU A 404 0.16 17.16 11.07
N GLY A 405 1.24 17.19 10.29
CA GLY A 405 1.71 16.04 9.52
C GLY A 405 2.09 14.84 10.39
N ILE A 406 2.87 15.08 11.46
CA ILE A 406 3.25 14.06 12.44
C ILE A 406 2.00 13.49 13.10
N ALA A 407 1.06 14.34 13.53
CA ALA A 407 -0.17 13.91 14.17
C ALA A 407 -1.04 13.06 13.22
N ALA A 408 -1.25 13.51 11.98
CA ALA A 408 -2.06 12.81 10.99
C ALA A 408 -1.46 11.45 10.60
N LEU A 409 -0.14 11.40 10.33
CA LEU A 409 0.54 10.14 10.05
C LEU A 409 0.51 9.20 11.26
N SER A 410 0.87 9.68 12.45
CA SER A 410 0.87 8.83 13.65
C SER A 410 -0.51 8.27 13.95
N ALA A 411 -1.56 9.09 13.81
CA ALA A 411 -2.93 8.63 13.93
C ALA A 411 -3.28 7.58 12.86
N PHE A 412 -2.86 7.79 11.60
CA PHE A 412 -3.10 6.84 10.51
C PHE A 412 -2.40 5.49 10.73
N TYR A 413 -1.24 5.52 11.38
CA TYR A 413 -0.51 4.33 11.82
C TYR A 413 -1.25 3.60 12.97
N VAL A 414 -1.83 4.30 13.93
CA VAL A 414 -2.44 3.64 15.11
C VAL A 414 -3.87 3.17 14.84
N VAL A 415 -4.63 3.93 14.04
CA VAL A 415 -6.08 3.75 13.91
C VAL A 415 -6.55 2.38 13.39
N PRO A 416 -5.81 1.64 12.52
CA PRO A 416 -6.22 0.29 12.11
C PRO A 416 -6.35 -0.68 13.29
N ILE A 417 -5.51 -0.53 14.32
CA ILE A 417 -5.55 -1.35 15.54
C ILE A 417 -6.62 -0.82 16.50
N ALA A 418 -6.93 0.48 16.44
CA ALA A 418 -7.90 1.15 17.29
C ALA A 418 -9.35 1.10 16.76
N TYR A 419 -9.65 0.29 15.73
CA TYR A 419 -11.01 0.19 15.17
C TYR A 419 -12.12 -0.17 16.19
N PRO A 420 -11.88 -0.88 17.31
CA PRO A 420 -12.92 -1.12 18.31
C PRO A 420 -13.43 0.19 18.94
N ILE A 421 -12.62 1.25 18.93
CA ILE A 421 -13.07 2.59 19.33
C ILE A 421 -14.15 3.08 18.37
N SER A 422 -13.89 3.00 17.05
CA SER A 422 -14.87 3.36 16.01
C SER A 422 -16.20 2.62 16.19
N ALA A 423 -16.14 1.34 16.56
CA ALA A 423 -17.33 0.52 16.82
C ALA A 423 -18.16 1.05 18.02
N ARG A 424 -17.49 1.50 19.08
CA ARG A 424 -18.13 1.99 20.32
C ARG A 424 -18.69 3.41 20.19
N ILE A 425 -18.02 4.28 19.44
CA ILE A 425 -18.45 5.67 19.27
C ILE A 425 -19.38 5.85 18.07
N HIS A 426 -19.70 4.77 17.35
CA HIS A 426 -20.53 4.79 16.14
C HIS A 426 -20.05 5.79 15.08
N PHE A 427 -18.73 5.87 14.89
CA PHE A 427 -18.11 6.80 13.95
C PHE A 427 -16.81 6.22 13.38
N SER A 428 -16.57 6.38 12.08
CA SER A 428 -15.36 5.86 11.42
C SER A 428 -14.15 6.77 11.66
N VAL A 429 -13.44 6.55 12.78
CA VAL A 429 -12.22 7.29 13.12
C VAL A 429 -11.15 7.10 12.05
N GLY A 430 -11.00 5.89 11.53
CA GLY A 430 -10.03 5.57 10.46
C GLY A 430 -10.24 6.42 9.21
N SER A 431 -11.50 6.58 8.78
CA SER A 431 -11.84 7.39 7.61
C SER A 431 -11.61 8.88 7.84
N LEU A 432 -11.86 9.38 9.06
CA LEU A 432 -11.57 10.78 9.40
C LEU A 432 -10.07 11.05 9.35
N VAL A 433 -9.26 10.17 9.94
CA VAL A 433 -7.81 10.27 9.94
C VAL A 433 -7.25 10.19 8.52
N ALA A 434 -7.78 9.30 7.68
CA ALA A 434 -7.43 9.21 6.26
C ALA A 434 -7.72 10.54 5.52
N LEU A 435 -8.88 11.15 5.77
CA LEU A 435 -9.24 12.44 5.18
C LEU A 435 -8.28 13.55 5.63
N LEU A 436 -7.95 13.64 6.92
CA LEU A 436 -7.01 14.63 7.45
C LEU A 436 -5.61 14.47 6.83
N LEU A 437 -5.14 13.22 6.68
CA LEU A 437 -3.88 12.92 6.01
C LEU A 437 -3.89 13.38 4.54
N LEU A 438 -4.97 13.09 3.80
CA LEU A 438 -5.13 13.51 2.41
C LEU A 438 -5.14 15.03 2.26
N LEU A 439 -5.89 15.74 3.10
CA LEU A 439 -5.98 17.20 3.07
C LEU A 439 -4.63 17.86 3.40
N TRP A 440 -3.92 17.35 4.42
CA TRP A 440 -2.59 17.82 4.76
C TRP A 440 -1.61 17.57 3.60
N CYS A 441 -1.58 16.35 3.05
CA CYS A 441 -0.73 16.02 1.91
C CYS A 441 -1.02 16.91 0.70
N ALA A 442 -2.30 17.16 0.38
CA ALA A 442 -2.69 18.04 -0.72
C ALA A 442 -2.16 19.48 -0.54
N SER A 443 -2.18 19.99 0.69
CA SER A 443 -1.61 21.30 1.01
C SER A 443 -0.10 21.32 0.79
N GLU A 444 0.61 20.26 1.17
CA GLU A 444 2.06 20.13 1.03
C GLU A 444 2.50 19.99 -0.44
N VAL A 445 1.79 19.18 -1.24
CA VAL A 445 2.08 19.05 -2.68
C VAL A 445 1.88 20.39 -3.38
N SER A 446 0.78 21.09 -3.10
CA SER A 446 0.48 22.38 -3.73
C SER A 446 1.55 23.44 -3.41
N GLN A 447 2.00 23.51 -2.16
CA GLN A 447 3.00 24.49 -1.72
C GLN A 447 4.39 24.21 -2.30
N SER A 448 4.79 22.95 -2.39
CA SER A 448 6.12 22.56 -2.92
C SER A 448 6.34 23.03 -4.36
N TYR A 449 5.30 22.96 -5.19
CA TYR A 449 5.37 23.42 -6.57
C TYR A 449 5.36 24.96 -6.70
N SER A 450 4.65 25.65 -5.80
CA SER A 450 4.64 27.13 -5.82
C SER A 450 6.02 27.75 -5.51
N LYS A 451 6.88 27.03 -4.79
CA LYS A 451 8.21 27.50 -4.36
C LYS A 451 9.36 26.99 -5.23
N GLY A 452 9.09 26.17 -6.25
CA GLY A 452 10.13 25.58 -7.10
C GLY A 452 11.03 24.59 -6.37
N ASP A 453 10.57 23.97 -5.28
CA ASP A 453 11.34 22.90 -4.63
C ASP A 453 11.50 21.76 -5.63
N ALA A 454 12.75 21.42 -5.98
CA ALA A 454 13.03 20.25 -6.81
C ALA A 454 12.64 18.99 -6.01
N ILE A 455 11.45 18.46 -6.30
CA ILE A 455 10.97 17.22 -5.68
C ILE A 455 11.49 16.06 -6.53
N ALA A 456 12.49 15.36 -6.01
CA ALA A 456 13.03 14.13 -6.58
C ALA A 456 11.97 13.03 -6.70
#